data_AF-A0A949DVQ3-F1
#
_entry.id   AF-A0A949DVQ3-F1
#
_cell.length_a   1.000
_cell.length_b   1.000
_cell.length_c   1.000
_cell.angle_alpha   90.00
_cell.angle_beta   90.00
_cell.angle_gamma   90.00
#
_symmetry.space_group_name_H-M   'P 1'
#
loop_
_entity.id
_entity.type
_entity.pdbx_description
1 polymer ?
#
loop_
_entity_poly.entity_id
_entity_poly.type
_entity_poly.pdbx_seq_one_letter_code
_entity_poly.pdbx_strand_id
1 'polypeptide(L)'
;MKTILISLVSDQTIPNILAIHHFKPDELLFISTREMEKKDRVSDILKALGRLDIEHKSDSVIVQEDSILDCHKKISEWIEGKEEDAEFVVNLTGGTKIMSIAAYEFFKDYSSKMIYIPIPKNEFIVPFPKKRPGEPVKLDLRLSVIEYLTAYGLMAVNVSRLNHYREEAIKRKELSEWIVKNYDNLKNLLKWLCVILRNHRKEKQFILKDDFFSASSEEKQLLSKLNFAYDEGSVLKKIDKSEINYLTGGWLEEFCFVKVSELVGRGIDDAVIGLQIKNRLGSDNEFDIMLTKDNALYFIECKSLDQNEDKKTDALYKIGALQKGLGLKIKSFLVTTSPYILERDGTIKKTIEERAEQFKTTIVPLLSLSQFEEILERSIGIHMGTS
;
A
#
# COMPACT_ATOMS: atom_id res chain seq x y z
N MET A 1 0.84 -39.89 1.59
CA MET A 1 0.92 -39.13 0.34
C MET A 1 1.52 -37.77 0.62
N LYS A 2 2.66 -37.48 0.01
CA LYS A 2 3.35 -36.20 0.11
C LYS A 2 2.67 -35.18 -0.81
N THR A 3 2.47 -33.95 -0.36
CA THR A 3 1.84 -32.90 -1.17
C THR A 3 2.89 -32.02 -1.82
N ILE A 4 2.83 -31.89 -3.14
CA ILE A 4 3.71 -31.02 -3.92
C ILE A 4 2.87 -29.90 -4.53
N LEU A 5 3.21 -28.65 -4.23
CA LEU A 5 2.58 -27.49 -4.86
C LEU A 5 3.41 -27.03 -6.05
N ILE A 6 2.76 -26.93 -7.21
CA ILE A 6 3.32 -26.37 -8.43
C ILE A 6 2.81 -24.95 -8.57
N SER A 7 3.71 -23.97 -8.60
CA SER A 7 3.38 -22.54 -8.72
C SER A 7 3.97 -21.94 -9.99
N LEU A 8 3.10 -21.47 -10.88
CA LEU A 8 3.53 -20.72 -12.06
C LEU A 8 3.91 -19.29 -11.65
N VAL A 9 5.08 -18.82 -12.07
CA VAL A 9 5.59 -17.50 -11.68
C VAL A 9 5.25 -16.45 -12.73
N SER A 10 4.76 -15.30 -12.29
CA SER A 10 4.55 -14.10 -13.11
C SER A 10 4.87 -12.84 -12.30
N ASP A 11 4.62 -11.66 -12.86
CA ASP A 11 4.73 -10.39 -12.12
C ASP A 11 3.76 -10.30 -10.93
N GLN A 12 2.73 -11.15 -10.85
CA GLN A 12 1.81 -11.21 -9.72
C GLN A 12 2.21 -12.33 -8.77
N THR A 13 2.82 -11.95 -7.65
CA THR A 13 3.39 -12.89 -6.68
C THR A 13 2.39 -13.31 -5.60
N ILE A 14 1.43 -12.44 -5.25
CA ILE A 14 0.45 -12.67 -4.19
C ILE A 14 -0.30 -14.01 -4.32
N PRO A 15 -0.83 -14.40 -5.50
CA PRO A 15 -1.53 -15.68 -5.62
C PRO A 15 -0.67 -16.90 -5.24
N ASN A 16 0.62 -16.87 -5.53
CA ASN A 16 1.53 -17.94 -5.14
C ASN A 16 1.70 -17.99 -3.62
N ILE A 17 1.89 -16.83 -2.97
CA ILE A 17 2.00 -16.73 -1.51
C ILE A 17 0.73 -17.26 -0.84
N LEU A 18 -0.45 -16.85 -1.32
CA LEU A 18 -1.73 -17.31 -0.77
C LEU A 18 -1.93 -18.81 -0.92
N ALA A 19 -1.58 -19.38 -2.08
CA ALA A 19 -1.66 -20.83 -2.31
C ALA A 19 -0.70 -21.58 -1.39
N ILE A 20 0.56 -21.14 -1.30
CA ILE A 20 1.58 -21.79 -0.45
C ILE A 20 1.15 -21.76 1.01
N HIS A 21 0.70 -20.61 1.53
CA HIS A 21 0.23 -20.48 2.90
C HIS A 21 -0.99 -21.36 3.19
N HIS A 22 -1.95 -21.46 2.26
CA HIS A 22 -3.16 -22.25 2.45
C HIS A 22 -2.89 -23.76 2.42
N PHE A 23 -2.15 -24.23 1.41
CA PHE A 23 -1.93 -25.67 1.20
C PHE A 23 -0.82 -26.26 2.05
N LYS A 24 0.13 -25.43 2.54
CA LYS A 24 1.28 -25.86 3.36
C LYS A 24 1.96 -27.12 2.79
N PRO A 25 2.42 -27.08 1.53
CA PRO A 25 2.92 -28.26 0.85
C PRO A 25 4.23 -28.78 1.45
N ASP A 26 4.50 -30.07 1.30
CA ASP A 26 5.79 -30.66 1.71
C ASP A 26 6.93 -30.22 0.79
N GLU A 27 6.65 -30.09 -0.51
CA GLU A 27 7.57 -29.56 -1.52
C GLU A 27 6.91 -28.51 -2.42
N LEU A 28 7.73 -27.57 -2.88
CA LEU A 28 7.31 -26.50 -3.78
C LEU A 28 8.12 -26.55 -5.07
N LEU A 29 7.43 -26.54 -6.21
CA LEU A 29 8.06 -26.30 -7.51
C LEU A 29 7.59 -24.96 -8.07
N PHE A 30 8.54 -24.09 -8.38
CA PHE A 30 8.28 -22.92 -9.20
C PHE A 30 8.54 -23.21 -10.67
N ILE A 31 7.55 -22.95 -11.52
CA ILE A 31 7.73 -22.93 -12.98
C ILE A 31 7.84 -21.46 -13.39
N SER A 32 9.05 -21.05 -13.72
CA SER A 32 9.43 -19.66 -13.95
C SER A 32 9.95 -19.44 -15.36
N THR A 33 10.24 -18.19 -15.70
CA THR A 33 10.78 -17.79 -17.00
C THR A 33 12.07 -17.01 -16.81
N ARG A 34 12.89 -16.89 -17.86
CA ARG A 34 14.10 -16.07 -17.79
C ARG A 34 13.81 -14.62 -17.39
N GLU A 35 12.65 -14.08 -17.78
CA GLU A 35 12.25 -12.73 -17.38
C GLU A 35 11.93 -12.65 -15.88
N MET A 36 11.16 -13.61 -15.36
CA MET A 36 10.79 -13.63 -13.94
C MET A 36 11.99 -13.88 -13.01
N GLU A 37 12.95 -14.70 -13.46
CA GLU A 37 14.22 -14.88 -12.77
C GLU A 37 15.06 -13.59 -12.75
N LYS A 38 15.12 -12.84 -13.86
CA LYS A 38 15.79 -11.52 -13.88
C LYS A 38 15.12 -10.51 -12.94
N LYS A 39 13.82 -10.66 -12.70
CA LYS A 39 13.05 -9.88 -11.72
C LYS A 39 13.09 -10.49 -10.31
N ASP A 40 13.87 -11.55 -10.08
CA ASP A 40 13.94 -12.36 -8.84
C ASP A 40 12.56 -12.65 -8.20
N ARG A 41 11.52 -12.94 -9.00
CA ARG A 41 10.15 -13.11 -8.48
C ARG A 41 10.01 -14.31 -7.54
N VAL A 42 10.74 -15.39 -7.81
CA VAL A 42 10.81 -16.54 -6.90
C VAL A 42 11.40 -16.11 -5.55
N SER A 43 12.49 -15.33 -5.56
CA SER A 43 13.09 -14.80 -4.33
C SER A 43 12.14 -13.88 -3.57
N ASP A 44 11.39 -13.02 -4.26
CA ASP A 44 10.40 -12.14 -3.62
C ASP A 44 9.28 -12.92 -2.92
N ILE A 45 8.76 -13.97 -3.56
CA ILE A 45 7.76 -14.87 -2.98
C ILE A 45 8.32 -15.54 -1.72
N LEU A 46 9.52 -16.12 -1.80
CA LEU A 46 10.15 -16.80 -0.67
C LEU A 46 10.47 -15.84 0.48
N LYS A 47 10.94 -14.62 0.19
CA LYS A 47 11.18 -13.59 1.21
C LYS A 47 9.88 -13.18 1.90
N ALA A 48 8.79 -13.02 1.15
CA ALA A 48 7.48 -12.70 1.72
C ALA A 48 6.96 -13.84 2.61
N LEU A 49 7.12 -15.10 2.21
CA LEU A 49 6.81 -16.27 3.04
C LEU A 49 7.67 -16.33 4.30
N GLY A 50 8.97 -16.02 4.20
CA GLY A 50 9.85 -15.94 5.37
C GLY A 50 9.42 -14.86 6.38
N ARG A 51 8.77 -13.77 5.94
CA ARG A 51 8.16 -12.78 6.86
C ARG A 51 6.92 -13.30 7.57
N LEU A 52 6.29 -14.34 7.04
CA LEU A 52 5.17 -15.06 7.64
C LEU A 52 5.65 -16.27 8.46
N ASP A 53 6.96 -16.38 8.72
CA ASP A 53 7.61 -17.54 9.35
C ASP A 53 7.35 -18.87 8.63
N ILE A 54 7.19 -18.81 7.30
CA ILE A 54 7.00 -19.97 6.44
C ILE A 54 8.27 -20.20 5.62
N GLU A 55 8.95 -21.30 5.92
CA GLU A 55 10.07 -21.79 5.13
C GLU A 55 9.67 -23.03 4.34
N HIS A 56 10.02 -23.06 3.06
CA HIS A 56 9.82 -24.24 2.21
C HIS A 56 11.09 -24.58 1.47
N LYS A 57 11.34 -25.89 1.33
CA LYS A 57 12.24 -26.39 0.31
C LYS A 57 11.56 -26.22 -1.05
N SER A 58 12.18 -25.43 -1.92
CA SER A 58 11.67 -25.16 -3.26
C SER A 58 12.66 -25.52 -4.35
N ASP A 59 12.18 -26.15 -5.41
CA ASP A 59 12.87 -26.28 -6.68
C ASP A 59 12.33 -25.23 -7.68
N SER A 60 13.12 -24.92 -8.71
CA SER A 60 12.69 -24.04 -9.80
C SER A 60 13.05 -24.64 -11.15
N VAL A 61 12.10 -24.58 -12.09
CA VAL A 61 12.30 -24.93 -13.50
C VAL A 61 12.07 -23.69 -14.35
N ILE A 62 13.05 -23.37 -15.20
CA ILE A 62 12.99 -22.20 -16.09
C ILE A 62 12.55 -22.64 -17.47
N VAL A 63 11.33 -22.27 -17.87
CA VAL A 63 10.73 -22.63 -19.17
C VAL A 63 10.78 -21.48 -20.17
N GLN A 64 10.59 -21.81 -21.45
CA GLN A 64 10.22 -20.89 -22.49
C GLN A 64 8.70 -20.69 -22.47
N GLU A 65 8.25 -19.49 -22.11
CA GLU A 65 6.86 -19.18 -21.76
C GLU A 65 5.81 -19.30 -22.87
N ASP A 66 6.24 -19.35 -24.13
CA ASP A 66 5.41 -19.50 -25.33
C ASP A 66 5.52 -20.89 -25.98
N SER A 67 6.18 -21.84 -25.31
CA SER A 67 6.39 -23.21 -25.81
C SER A 67 5.84 -24.25 -24.85
N ILE A 68 4.70 -24.85 -25.22
CA ILE A 68 4.10 -25.99 -24.47
C ILE A 68 5.09 -27.17 -24.41
N LEU A 69 5.78 -27.45 -25.52
CA LEU A 69 6.74 -28.55 -25.60
C LEU A 69 7.92 -28.36 -24.64
N ASP A 70 8.49 -27.16 -24.55
CA ASP A 70 9.58 -26.87 -23.61
C ASP A 70 9.10 -26.96 -22.16
N CYS A 71 7.88 -26.46 -21.88
CA CYS A 71 7.27 -26.62 -20.56
C CYS A 71 7.14 -28.09 -20.18
N HIS A 72 6.50 -28.91 -21.02
CA HIS A 72 6.31 -30.35 -20.77
C HIS A 72 7.65 -31.08 -20.60
N LYS A 73 8.61 -30.83 -21.49
CA LYS A 73 9.95 -31.45 -21.42
C LYS A 73 10.60 -31.19 -20.07
N LYS A 74 10.66 -29.93 -19.64
CA LYS A 74 11.36 -29.57 -18.39
C LYS A 74 10.61 -29.99 -17.13
N ILE A 75 9.27 -30.00 -17.16
CA ILE A 75 8.48 -30.55 -16.07
C ILE A 75 8.70 -32.06 -15.97
N SER A 76 8.76 -32.77 -17.11
CA SER A 76 9.08 -34.21 -17.15
C SER A 76 10.48 -34.50 -16.61
N GLU A 77 11.50 -33.75 -17.03
CA GLU A 77 12.86 -33.90 -16.50
C GLU A 77 12.93 -33.69 -14.98
N TRP A 78 12.10 -32.80 -14.43
CA TRP A 78 12.04 -32.58 -12.98
C TRP A 78 11.29 -33.68 -12.22
N ILE A 79 10.25 -34.26 -12.83
CA ILE A 79 9.46 -35.33 -12.19
C ILE A 79 10.17 -36.68 -12.21
N GLU A 80 11.09 -36.88 -13.15
CA GLU A 80 11.92 -38.09 -13.24
C GLU A 80 12.66 -38.33 -11.91
N GLY A 81 12.36 -39.46 -11.25
CA GLY A 81 12.96 -39.85 -9.97
C GLY A 81 12.28 -39.28 -8.72
N LYS A 82 11.14 -38.56 -8.85
CA LYS A 82 10.26 -38.25 -7.70
C LYS A 82 9.46 -39.49 -7.29
N GLU A 83 9.10 -39.57 -6.01
CA GLU A 83 8.32 -40.68 -5.46
C GLU A 83 6.95 -40.83 -6.16
N GLU A 84 6.54 -42.07 -6.41
CA GLU A 84 5.30 -42.39 -7.15
C GLU A 84 4.00 -42.00 -6.39
N ASP A 85 4.07 -41.76 -5.07
CA ASP A 85 2.90 -41.53 -4.20
C ASP A 85 2.77 -40.06 -3.73
N ALA A 86 2.90 -39.11 -4.67
CA ALA A 86 2.73 -37.68 -4.44
C ALA A 86 1.37 -37.14 -4.95
N GLU A 87 0.73 -36.26 -4.18
CA GLU A 87 -0.41 -35.47 -4.62
C GLU A 87 0.06 -34.12 -5.15
N PHE A 88 -0.35 -33.76 -6.36
CA PHE A 88 0.00 -32.47 -6.94
C PHE A 88 -1.12 -31.46 -6.71
N VAL A 89 -0.78 -30.31 -6.12
CA VAL A 89 -1.62 -29.12 -6.19
C VAL A 89 -1.01 -28.18 -7.22
N VAL A 90 -1.77 -27.75 -8.22
CA VAL A 90 -1.26 -26.86 -9.28
C VAL A 90 -1.95 -25.51 -9.23
N ASN A 91 -1.19 -24.46 -8.93
CA ASN A 91 -1.67 -23.09 -8.98
C ASN A 91 -1.55 -22.51 -10.39
N LEU A 92 -2.66 -22.49 -11.12
CA LEU A 92 -2.76 -22.04 -12.51
C LEU A 92 -2.88 -20.52 -12.66
N THR A 93 -2.83 -19.76 -11.56
CA THR A 93 -3.08 -18.32 -11.55
C THR A 93 -1.97 -17.53 -12.23
N GLY A 94 -0.72 -17.92 -12.01
CA GLY A 94 0.45 -17.25 -12.56
C GLY A 94 0.88 -17.78 -13.92
N GLY A 95 2.09 -17.41 -14.34
CA GLY A 95 2.62 -17.70 -15.67
C GLY A 95 1.87 -17.00 -16.81
N THR A 96 2.30 -17.26 -18.04
CA THR A 96 1.51 -16.89 -19.22
C THR A 96 0.33 -17.86 -19.37
N LYS A 97 -0.64 -17.50 -20.22
CA LYS A 97 -1.73 -18.41 -20.57
C LYS A 97 -1.23 -19.73 -21.15
N ILE A 98 -0.13 -19.69 -21.92
CA ILE A 98 0.48 -20.88 -22.52
C ILE A 98 1.11 -21.77 -21.45
N MET A 99 1.83 -21.19 -20.48
CA MET A 99 2.34 -21.94 -19.33
C MET A 99 1.22 -22.59 -18.52
N SER A 100 0.12 -21.87 -18.28
CA SER A 100 -1.05 -22.38 -17.55
C SER A 100 -1.71 -23.56 -18.28
N ILE A 101 -1.87 -23.46 -19.62
CA ILE A 101 -2.35 -24.57 -20.45
C ILE A 101 -1.38 -25.75 -20.39
N ALA A 102 -0.08 -25.53 -20.55
CA ALA A 102 0.91 -26.60 -20.52
C ALA A 102 0.92 -27.34 -19.17
N ALA A 103 0.90 -26.60 -18.06
CA ALA A 103 0.83 -27.18 -16.72
C ALA A 103 -0.48 -27.95 -16.48
N TYR A 104 -1.62 -27.39 -16.90
CA TYR A 104 -2.90 -28.10 -16.86
C TYR A 104 -2.83 -29.40 -17.66
N GLU A 105 -2.36 -29.35 -18.91
CA GLU A 105 -2.29 -30.52 -19.77
C GLU A 105 -1.36 -31.61 -19.25
N PHE A 106 -0.24 -31.23 -18.63
CA PHE A 106 0.72 -32.17 -18.07
C PHE A 106 0.20 -32.84 -16.80
N PHE A 107 -0.24 -32.04 -15.83
CA PHE A 107 -0.61 -32.55 -14.51
C PHE A 107 -2.01 -33.17 -14.45
N LYS A 108 -2.85 -33.05 -15.49
CA LYS A 108 -4.17 -33.71 -15.54
C LYS A 108 -4.05 -35.24 -15.52
N ASP A 109 -2.93 -35.77 -16.02
CA ASP A 109 -2.66 -37.20 -16.15
C ASP A 109 -2.06 -37.78 -14.85
N TYR A 110 -1.88 -36.94 -13.82
CA TYR A 110 -1.44 -37.30 -12.48
C TYR A 110 -2.59 -37.14 -11.46
N SER A 111 -2.41 -37.69 -10.26
CA SER A 111 -3.29 -37.39 -9.13
C SER A 111 -3.09 -35.93 -8.71
N SER A 112 -3.91 -35.04 -9.27
CA SER A 112 -3.77 -33.60 -9.08
C SER A 112 -5.06 -32.86 -8.76
N LYS A 113 -4.90 -31.78 -8.00
CA LYS A 113 -5.89 -30.74 -7.75
C LYS A 113 -5.37 -29.43 -8.32
N MET A 114 -6.06 -28.87 -9.29
CA MET A 114 -5.67 -27.59 -9.88
C MET A 114 -6.55 -26.48 -9.34
N ILE A 115 -5.95 -25.34 -9.03
CA ILE A 115 -6.62 -24.18 -8.49
C ILE A 115 -6.36 -22.93 -9.32
N TYR A 116 -7.27 -21.97 -9.22
CA TYR A 116 -7.10 -20.64 -9.78
C TYR A 116 -7.63 -19.62 -8.78
N ILE A 117 -6.84 -18.58 -8.48
CA ILE A 117 -7.15 -17.48 -7.57
C ILE A 117 -7.47 -16.25 -8.43
N PRO A 118 -8.75 -15.91 -8.67
CA PRO A 118 -9.09 -14.74 -9.47
C PRO A 118 -8.59 -13.46 -8.81
N ILE A 119 -7.81 -12.64 -9.49
CA ILE A 119 -7.37 -11.33 -8.98
C ILE A 119 -8.53 -10.32 -9.12
N PRO A 120 -8.87 -9.51 -8.11
CA PRO A 120 -8.17 -9.29 -6.83
C PRO A 120 -8.81 -10.03 -5.63
N LYS A 121 -9.42 -11.20 -5.84
CA LYS A 121 -10.16 -11.90 -4.80
C LYS A 121 -9.25 -12.73 -3.89
N ASN A 122 -9.73 -12.94 -2.67
CA ASN A 122 -9.11 -13.82 -1.67
C ASN A 122 -9.85 -15.16 -1.57
N GLU A 123 -10.07 -15.77 -2.72
CA GLU A 123 -10.70 -17.07 -2.84
C GLU A 123 -10.11 -17.79 -4.05
N PHE A 124 -10.10 -19.12 -4.02
CA PHE A 124 -9.75 -19.93 -5.18
C PHE A 124 -10.91 -20.79 -5.64
N ILE A 125 -10.94 -21.06 -6.93
CA ILE A 125 -11.79 -22.09 -7.54
C ILE A 125 -10.94 -23.31 -7.86
N VAL A 126 -11.60 -24.45 -8.06
CA VAL A 126 -10.96 -25.73 -8.41
C VAL A 126 -11.41 -26.16 -9.82
N PRO A 127 -10.68 -25.79 -10.88
CA PRO A 127 -11.01 -26.22 -12.24
C PRO A 127 -10.83 -27.72 -12.49
N PHE A 128 -9.94 -28.37 -11.73
CA PHE A 128 -9.65 -29.80 -11.85
C PHE A 128 -9.37 -30.44 -10.47
N PRO A 129 -9.87 -31.67 -10.20
CA PRO A 129 -10.73 -32.49 -11.05
C PRO A 129 -12.09 -31.84 -11.28
N LYS A 130 -12.70 -32.09 -12.44
CA LYS A 130 -14.01 -31.52 -12.79
C LYS A 130 -15.06 -32.00 -11.80
N LYS A 131 -15.63 -31.07 -11.03
CA LYS A 131 -16.78 -31.28 -10.16
C LYS A 131 -17.91 -30.35 -10.60
N ARG A 132 -19.11 -30.54 -10.06
CA ARG A 132 -20.18 -29.54 -10.22
C ARG A 132 -19.66 -28.18 -9.74
N PRO A 133 -20.06 -27.06 -10.37
CA PRO A 133 -19.69 -25.73 -9.90
C PRO A 133 -20.04 -25.60 -8.41
N GLY A 134 -19.00 -25.45 -7.59
CA GLY A 134 -19.11 -25.21 -6.16
C GLY A 134 -18.82 -23.75 -5.84
N GLU A 135 -19.09 -23.36 -4.61
CA GLU A 135 -18.66 -22.05 -4.13
C GLU A 135 -17.11 -21.97 -4.09
N PRO A 136 -16.52 -20.81 -4.41
CA PRO A 136 -15.10 -20.58 -4.22
C PRO A 136 -14.66 -20.83 -2.78
N VAL A 137 -13.46 -21.33 -2.58
CA VAL A 137 -12.88 -21.56 -1.26
C VAL A 137 -12.16 -20.29 -0.81
N LYS A 138 -12.57 -19.74 0.33
CA LYS A 138 -11.96 -18.53 0.90
C LYS A 138 -10.53 -18.78 1.37
N LEU A 139 -9.70 -17.75 1.21
CA LEU A 139 -8.33 -17.68 1.68
C LEU A 139 -8.27 -16.67 2.83
N ASP A 140 -7.75 -17.09 3.98
CA ASP A 140 -7.78 -16.29 5.20
C ASP A 140 -6.57 -15.36 5.34
N LEU A 141 -5.44 -15.67 4.69
CA LEU A 141 -4.24 -14.86 4.77
C LEU A 141 -4.51 -13.43 4.30
N ARG A 142 -4.14 -12.46 5.12
CA ARG A 142 -4.13 -11.02 4.80
C ARG A 142 -2.74 -10.49 5.08
N LEU A 143 -2.09 -9.99 4.04
CA LEU A 143 -0.72 -9.50 4.11
C LEU A 143 -0.69 -8.10 4.73
N SER A 144 0.27 -7.88 5.62
CA SER A 144 0.66 -6.55 6.06
C SER A 144 1.22 -5.73 4.89
N VAL A 145 1.32 -4.40 5.07
CA VAL A 145 1.92 -3.52 4.06
C VAL A 145 3.35 -3.97 3.73
N ILE A 146 4.12 -4.35 4.75
CA ILE A 146 5.53 -4.73 4.58
C ILE A 146 5.64 -6.10 3.87
N GLU A 147 4.77 -7.06 4.20
CA GLU A 147 4.73 -8.35 3.48
C GLU A 147 4.33 -8.18 2.02
N TYR A 148 3.31 -7.37 1.74
CA TYR A 148 2.89 -7.07 0.37
C TYR A 148 4.06 -6.45 -0.42
N LEU A 149 4.73 -5.44 0.13
CA LEU A 149 5.86 -4.79 -0.55
C LEU A 149 7.02 -5.77 -0.79
N THR A 150 7.31 -6.62 0.20
CA THR A 150 8.33 -7.67 0.09
C THR A 150 8.01 -8.64 -1.05
N ALA A 151 6.73 -9.00 -1.21
CA ALA A 151 6.27 -9.87 -2.29
C ALA A 151 6.49 -9.29 -3.69
N TYR A 152 6.64 -7.97 -3.83
CA TYR A 152 6.95 -7.30 -5.10
C TYR A 152 8.41 -6.85 -5.22
N GLY A 153 9.27 -7.23 -4.27
CA GLY A 153 10.70 -6.92 -4.27
C GLY A 153 11.03 -5.49 -3.86
N LEU A 154 10.15 -4.87 -3.08
CA LEU A 154 10.28 -3.50 -2.58
C LEU A 154 10.69 -3.53 -1.11
N MET A 155 11.77 -2.82 -0.78
CA MET A 155 12.34 -2.84 0.56
C MET A 155 11.91 -1.60 1.35
N ALA A 156 11.22 -1.81 2.47
CA ALA A 156 10.99 -0.76 3.45
C ALA A 156 12.27 -0.47 4.23
N VAL A 157 12.75 0.79 4.22
CA VAL A 157 14.05 1.15 4.80
C VAL A 157 13.98 1.68 6.22
N ASN A 158 12.79 2.15 6.66
CA ASN A 158 12.59 2.80 7.95
C ASN A 158 11.61 2.05 8.87
N VAL A 159 11.50 0.72 8.73
CA VAL A 159 10.57 -0.13 9.50
C VAL A 159 10.65 0.11 11.01
N SER A 160 11.85 0.25 11.56
CA SER A 160 12.07 0.49 12.99
C SER A 160 11.50 1.80 13.52
N ARG A 161 11.13 2.75 12.65
CA ARG A 161 10.55 4.05 12.99
C ARG A 161 9.02 4.10 12.85
N LEU A 162 8.41 3.15 12.13
CA LEU A 162 6.98 3.21 11.80
C LEU A 162 6.09 3.18 13.05
N ASN A 163 6.45 2.38 14.06
CA ASN A 163 5.73 2.35 15.33
C ASN A 163 5.76 3.71 16.04
N HIS A 164 6.92 4.37 16.05
CA HIS A 164 7.04 5.70 16.63
C HIS A 164 6.18 6.74 15.89
N TYR A 165 6.14 6.70 14.56
CA TYR A 165 5.27 7.60 13.77
C TYR A 165 3.78 7.33 14.04
N ARG A 166 3.39 6.06 14.16
CA ARG A 166 2.03 5.67 14.57
C ARG A 166 1.67 6.22 15.95
N GLU A 167 2.56 6.07 16.95
CA GLU A 167 2.33 6.56 18.31
C GLU A 167 2.16 8.07 18.37
N GLU A 168 3.01 8.82 17.66
CA GLU A 168 2.92 10.29 17.60
C GLU A 168 1.62 10.75 16.92
N ALA A 169 1.20 10.08 15.83
CA ALA A 169 -0.07 10.35 15.17
C ALA A 169 -1.27 10.13 16.09
N ILE A 170 -1.29 9.02 16.83
CA ILE A 170 -2.35 8.70 17.81
C ILE A 170 -2.36 9.73 18.94
N LYS A 171 -1.19 10.08 19.48
CA LYS A 171 -1.04 11.08 20.54
C LYS A 171 -1.57 12.45 20.12
N ARG A 172 -1.44 12.81 18.84
CA ARG A 172 -1.93 14.08 18.28
C ARG A 172 -3.32 13.99 17.65
N LYS A 173 -4.05 12.87 17.80
CA LYS A 173 -5.39 12.67 17.25
C LYS A 173 -6.32 13.86 17.45
N GLU A 174 -6.59 14.21 18.71
CA GLU A 174 -7.55 15.27 19.03
C GLU A 174 -7.11 16.64 18.48
N LEU A 175 -5.81 16.90 18.48
CA LEU A 175 -5.23 18.13 17.93
C LEU A 175 -5.42 18.18 16.40
N SER A 176 -5.11 17.09 15.70
CA SER A 176 -5.24 17.00 14.24
C SER A 176 -6.71 17.12 13.81
N GLU A 177 -7.64 16.47 14.51
CA GLU A 177 -9.08 16.62 14.28
C GLU A 177 -9.56 18.04 14.54
N TRP A 178 -9.07 18.67 15.60
CA TRP A 178 -9.39 20.06 15.92
C TRP A 178 -8.83 21.03 14.87
N ILE A 179 -7.63 20.80 14.36
CA ILE A 179 -7.05 21.59 13.26
C ILE A 179 -7.91 21.49 12.01
N VAL A 180 -8.32 20.28 11.60
CA VAL A 180 -9.21 20.09 10.43
C VAL A 180 -10.52 20.86 10.61
N LYS A 181 -11.15 20.75 11.78
CA LYS A 181 -12.43 21.42 12.06
C LYS A 181 -12.34 22.94 12.01
N ASN A 182 -11.19 23.52 12.38
CA ASN A 182 -11.01 24.97 12.49
C ASN A 182 -10.08 25.53 11.40
N TYR A 183 -9.77 24.75 10.36
CA TYR A 183 -8.69 25.05 9.42
C TYR A 183 -8.79 26.45 8.78
N ASP A 184 -9.99 26.89 8.41
CA ASP A 184 -10.19 28.21 7.79
C ASP A 184 -9.73 29.38 8.66
N ASN A 185 -9.89 29.27 9.98
CA ASN A 185 -9.46 30.25 10.96
C ASN A 185 -7.99 30.10 11.38
N LEU A 186 -7.36 28.96 11.04
CA LEU A 186 -5.98 28.62 11.42
C LEU A 186 -4.98 28.73 10.27
N LYS A 187 -5.45 28.81 9.02
CA LYS A 187 -4.61 28.73 7.82
C LYS A 187 -3.49 29.77 7.78
N ASN A 188 -3.71 30.96 8.34
CA ASN A 188 -2.72 32.03 8.34
C ASN A 188 -1.56 31.68 9.29
N LEU A 189 -1.87 31.34 10.56
CA LEU A 189 -0.88 30.84 11.50
C LEU A 189 -0.15 29.59 11.00
N LEU A 190 -0.87 28.59 10.47
CA LEU A 190 -0.26 27.36 9.96
C LEU A 190 0.67 27.63 8.78
N LYS A 191 0.29 28.53 7.87
CA LYS A 191 1.15 28.95 6.75
C LYS A 191 2.39 29.68 7.25
N TRP A 192 2.24 30.57 8.23
CA TRP A 192 3.35 31.29 8.85
C TRP A 192 4.34 30.34 9.54
N LEU A 193 3.85 29.44 10.38
CA LEU A 193 4.66 28.38 11.02
C LEU A 193 5.37 27.52 9.97
N CYS A 194 4.66 27.10 8.92
CA CYS A 194 5.23 26.28 7.86
C CYS A 194 6.35 26.99 7.10
N VAL A 195 6.21 28.28 6.79
CA VAL A 195 7.26 29.07 6.11
C VAL A 195 8.53 29.13 6.94
N ILE A 196 8.42 29.40 8.25
CA ILE A 196 9.57 29.48 9.15
C ILE A 196 10.21 28.10 9.31
N LEU A 197 9.42 27.10 9.70
CA LEU A 197 9.93 25.80 10.14
C LEU A 197 10.42 24.90 8.99
N ARG A 198 10.03 25.17 7.74
CA ARG A 198 10.43 24.36 6.58
C ARG A 198 11.95 24.28 6.40
N ASN A 199 12.66 25.38 6.66
CA ASN A 199 14.12 25.42 6.57
C ASN A 199 14.82 24.63 7.69
N HIS A 200 14.08 24.28 8.75
CA HIS A 200 14.60 23.59 9.93
C HIS A 200 14.22 22.10 10.00
N ARG A 201 13.57 21.53 8.96
CA ARG A 201 13.17 20.10 8.92
C ARG A 201 14.31 19.09 9.13
N LYS A 202 15.54 19.48 8.83
CA LYS A 202 16.73 18.63 9.02
C LYS A 202 17.29 18.69 10.45
N GLU A 203 16.88 19.68 11.23
CA GLU A 203 17.37 19.92 12.58
C GLU A 203 16.67 18.98 13.57
N LYS A 204 17.36 18.67 14.68
CA LYS A 204 16.76 17.87 15.76
C LYS A 204 15.84 18.71 16.65
N GLN A 205 16.19 19.98 16.84
CA GLN A 205 15.50 20.96 17.66
C GLN A 205 15.78 22.36 17.10
N PHE A 206 14.80 23.25 17.23
CA PHE A 206 14.88 24.65 16.83
C PHE A 206 14.22 25.53 17.88
N ILE A 207 14.78 26.72 18.14
CA ILE A 207 14.14 27.73 19.00
C ILE A 207 13.45 28.72 18.09
N LEU A 208 12.13 28.61 17.95
CA LEU A 208 11.34 29.59 17.24
C LEU A 208 11.13 30.79 18.14
N LYS A 209 11.57 31.95 17.67
CA LYS A 209 11.26 33.27 18.23
C LYS A 209 10.98 34.22 17.08
N ASP A 210 9.72 34.54 16.86
CA ASP A 210 9.28 35.39 15.75
C ASP A 210 7.92 36.03 16.08
N ASP A 211 7.52 37.05 15.33
CA ASP A 211 6.33 37.84 15.62
C ASP A 211 5.15 37.44 14.71
N PHE A 212 3.99 37.22 15.34
CA PHE A 212 2.71 36.93 14.72
C PHE A 212 1.61 37.81 15.35
N PHE A 213 1.42 38.99 14.78
CA PHE A 213 0.45 39.97 15.25
C PHE A 213 -0.99 39.63 14.84
N SER A 214 -1.96 40.13 15.62
CA SER A 214 -3.39 40.04 15.31
C SER A 214 -3.94 38.61 15.20
N ALA A 215 -3.39 37.68 15.99
CA ALA A 215 -3.88 36.30 16.04
C ALA A 215 -5.37 36.24 16.41
N SER A 216 -6.13 35.42 15.67
CA SER A 216 -7.53 35.11 15.96
C SER A 216 -7.68 34.34 17.29
N SER A 217 -8.91 34.15 17.76
CA SER A 217 -9.15 33.37 18.98
C SER A 217 -8.71 31.91 18.80
N GLU A 218 -9.02 31.32 17.64
CA GLU A 218 -8.64 29.96 17.27
C GLU A 218 -7.11 29.83 17.13
N GLU A 219 -6.43 30.83 16.55
CA GLU A 219 -4.97 30.81 16.43
C GLU A 219 -4.29 30.85 17.81
N LYS A 220 -4.78 31.68 18.74
CA LYS A 220 -4.31 31.70 20.13
C LYS A 220 -4.56 30.36 20.83
N GLN A 221 -5.72 29.73 20.60
CA GLN A 221 -6.02 28.41 21.13
C GLN A 221 -5.07 27.35 20.56
N LEU A 222 -4.75 27.40 19.26
CA LEU A 222 -3.78 26.48 18.65
C LEU A 222 -2.39 26.64 19.26
N LEU A 223 -1.90 27.86 19.39
CA LEU A 223 -0.62 28.17 20.04
C LEU A 223 -0.58 27.59 21.46
N SER A 224 -1.65 27.79 22.23
CA SER A 224 -1.78 27.23 23.59
C SER A 224 -1.79 25.70 23.60
N LYS A 225 -2.58 25.05 22.73
CA LYS A 225 -2.61 23.57 22.59
C LYS A 225 -1.25 22.98 22.21
N LEU A 226 -0.47 23.74 21.46
CA LEU A 226 0.89 23.40 21.06
C LEU A 226 1.94 23.86 22.08
N ASN A 227 1.57 24.43 23.23
CA ASN A 227 2.49 24.94 24.26
C ASN A 227 3.49 26.00 23.75
N PHE A 228 3.07 26.87 22.83
CA PHE A 228 3.82 28.08 22.50
C PHE A 228 3.56 29.16 23.55
N ALA A 229 4.61 29.88 23.95
CA ALA A 229 4.43 31.15 24.62
C ALA A 229 4.01 32.20 23.59
N TYR A 230 2.92 32.92 23.88
CA TYR A 230 2.40 33.99 23.03
C TYR A 230 2.08 35.21 23.89
N ASP A 231 2.80 36.30 23.66
CA ASP A 231 2.65 37.55 24.42
C ASP A 231 2.83 38.76 23.50
N GLU A 232 1.86 39.68 23.51
CA GLU A 232 1.83 40.90 22.68
C GLU A 232 2.20 40.72 21.18
N GLY A 233 1.94 39.53 20.61
CA GLY A 233 2.30 39.20 19.22
C GLY A 233 3.59 38.43 19.06
N SER A 234 4.43 38.32 20.09
CA SER A 234 5.65 37.51 20.05
C SER A 234 5.35 36.04 20.34
N VAL A 235 5.84 35.14 19.49
CA VAL A 235 5.71 33.68 19.61
C VAL A 235 7.06 33.08 19.97
N LEU A 236 7.12 32.29 21.03
CA LEU A 236 8.34 31.61 21.48
C LEU A 236 8.08 30.15 21.82
N LYS A 237 8.89 29.25 21.26
CA LYS A 237 8.94 27.84 21.67
C LYS A 237 10.25 27.16 21.26
N LYS A 238 10.74 26.25 22.11
CA LYS A 238 11.70 25.24 21.69
C LYS A 238 10.95 24.05 21.09
N ILE A 239 11.10 23.84 19.80
CA ILE A 239 10.34 22.88 18.99
C ILE A 239 11.28 21.74 18.61
N ASP A 240 10.81 20.50 18.73
CA ASP A 240 11.57 19.33 18.29
C ASP A 240 11.29 18.94 16.83
N LYS A 241 12.03 17.95 16.32
CA LYS A 241 11.86 17.46 14.95
C LYS A 241 10.46 16.91 14.65
N SER A 242 9.82 16.22 15.60
CA SER A 242 8.47 15.68 15.41
C SER A 242 7.48 16.82 15.21
N GLU A 243 7.57 17.85 16.04
CA GLU A 243 6.72 19.04 15.96
C GLU A 243 6.99 19.89 14.72
N ILE A 244 8.25 20.03 14.30
CA ILE A 244 8.61 20.68 13.03
C ILE A 244 7.95 19.96 11.85
N ASN A 245 8.05 18.64 11.78
CA ASN A 245 7.44 17.85 10.71
C ASN A 245 5.91 17.98 10.72
N TYR A 246 5.30 17.90 11.91
CA TYR A 246 3.86 18.08 12.09
C TYR A 246 3.36 19.43 11.58
N LEU A 247 3.98 20.53 12.04
CA LEU A 247 3.56 21.90 11.70
C LEU A 247 3.91 22.31 10.26
N THR A 248 4.83 21.61 9.61
CA THR A 248 5.17 21.85 8.20
C THR A 248 4.38 20.98 7.23
N GLY A 249 3.36 20.25 7.70
CA GLY A 249 2.38 19.58 6.85
C GLY A 249 1.91 18.22 7.35
N GLY A 250 2.69 17.58 8.24
CA GLY A 250 2.41 16.25 8.78
C GLY A 250 1.11 16.16 9.59
N TRP A 251 0.55 17.28 10.06
CA TRP A 251 -0.76 17.29 10.72
C TRP A 251 -1.88 16.70 9.86
N LEU A 252 -1.84 16.88 8.53
CA LEU A 252 -2.84 16.31 7.62
C LEU A 252 -2.62 14.81 7.43
N GLU A 253 -1.35 14.38 7.36
CA GLU A 253 -0.96 12.97 7.28
C GLU A 253 -1.41 12.23 8.54
N GLU A 254 -1.14 12.78 9.71
CA GLU A 254 -1.57 12.19 10.99
C GLU A 254 -3.08 12.14 11.14
N PHE A 255 -3.80 13.20 10.74
CA PHE A 255 -5.26 13.16 10.68
C PHE A 255 -5.77 11.99 9.83
N CYS A 256 -5.28 11.87 8.60
CA CYS A 256 -5.72 10.81 7.68
C CYS A 256 -5.33 9.43 8.22
N PHE A 257 -4.13 9.28 8.76
CA PHE A 257 -3.65 8.03 9.32
C PHE A 257 -4.49 7.58 10.52
N VAL A 258 -4.86 8.50 11.41
CA VAL A 258 -5.73 8.16 12.54
C VAL A 258 -7.05 7.59 12.02
N LYS A 259 -7.70 8.24 11.04
CA LYS A 259 -8.94 7.72 10.44
C LYS A 259 -8.77 6.35 9.79
N VAL A 260 -7.67 6.14 9.08
CA VAL A 260 -7.32 4.81 8.54
C VAL A 260 -7.13 3.79 9.66
N SER A 261 -6.42 4.15 10.74
CA SER A 261 -6.09 3.26 11.84
C SER A 261 -7.32 2.79 12.63
N GLU A 262 -8.37 3.63 12.70
CA GLU A 262 -9.66 3.28 13.31
C GLU A 262 -10.43 2.20 12.53
N LEU A 263 -10.08 1.99 11.26
CA LEU A 263 -10.66 0.97 10.37
C LEU A 263 -9.80 -0.31 10.30
N VAL A 264 -8.60 -0.32 10.88
CA VAL A 264 -7.77 -1.54 10.97
C VAL A 264 -8.48 -2.59 11.82
N GLY A 265 -8.64 -3.79 11.28
CA GLY A 265 -9.45 -4.87 11.86
C GLY A 265 -10.96 -4.75 11.63
N ARG A 266 -11.44 -3.65 11.03
CA ARG A 266 -12.85 -3.41 10.66
C ARG A 266 -13.09 -3.33 9.15
N GLY A 267 -12.10 -3.75 8.36
CA GLY A 267 -12.15 -3.71 6.90
C GLY A 267 -10.81 -3.36 6.25
N ILE A 268 -9.86 -2.82 7.03
CA ILE A 268 -8.45 -2.65 6.63
C ILE A 268 -7.62 -3.69 7.38
N ASP A 269 -6.66 -4.32 6.70
CA ASP A 269 -5.82 -5.38 7.27
C ASP A 269 -4.62 -4.78 8.03
N ASP A 270 -3.93 -3.83 7.40
CA ASP A 270 -2.78 -3.14 7.99
C ASP A 270 -2.66 -1.70 7.43
N ALA A 271 -2.01 -0.83 8.20
CA ALA A 271 -1.73 0.55 7.80
C ALA A 271 -0.47 1.11 8.47
N VAL A 272 0.32 1.84 7.69
CA VAL A 272 1.57 2.50 8.09
C VAL A 272 1.62 3.95 7.62
N ILE A 273 2.29 4.81 8.39
CA ILE A 273 2.50 6.24 8.09
C ILE A 273 4.00 6.54 7.91
N GLY A 274 4.34 7.42 6.96
CA GLY A 274 5.70 7.90 6.70
C GLY A 274 6.63 6.78 6.22
N LEU A 275 6.15 5.89 5.35
CA LEU A 275 6.93 4.75 4.87
C LEU A 275 7.92 5.18 3.79
N GLN A 276 9.18 4.78 3.94
CA GLN A 276 10.19 4.95 2.91
C GLN A 276 10.50 3.60 2.28
N ILE A 277 10.42 3.53 0.95
CA ILE A 277 10.72 2.34 0.17
C ILE A 277 11.89 2.59 -0.77
N LYS A 278 12.70 1.56 -0.97
CA LYS A 278 13.75 1.51 -1.97
C LYS A 278 13.47 0.40 -2.96
N ASN A 279 13.47 0.73 -4.24
CA ASN A 279 13.41 -0.27 -5.30
C ASN A 279 14.83 -0.79 -5.63
N ARG A 280 14.92 -1.87 -6.42
CA ARG A 280 16.20 -2.47 -6.80
C ARG A 280 17.09 -1.57 -7.67
N LEU A 281 16.50 -0.57 -8.33
CA LEU A 281 17.21 0.45 -9.10
C LEU A 281 17.75 1.58 -8.22
N GLY A 282 17.52 1.54 -6.91
CA GLY A 282 17.99 2.52 -5.95
C GLY A 282 17.15 3.79 -5.87
N SER A 283 15.97 3.83 -6.51
CA SER A 283 15.02 4.93 -6.34
C SER A 283 14.40 4.84 -4.96
N ASP A 284 14.54 5.92 -4.19
CA ASP A 284 13.93 6.08 -2.88
C ASP A 284 12.61 6.84 -3.07
N ASN A 285 11.51 6.28 -2.55
CA ASN A 285 10.20 6.92 -2.54
C ASN A 285 9.66 6.95 -1.13
N GLU A 286 8.98 8.04 -0.79
CA GLU A 286 8.28 8.22 0.49
C GLU A 286 6.79 8.23 0.22
N PHE A 287 6.05 7.51 1.07
CA PHE A 287 4.61 7.41 1.06
C PHE A 287 4.08 7.87 2.41
N ASP A 288 3.19 8.87 2.37
CA ASP A 288 2.64 9.46 3.58
C ASP A 288 1.83 8.42 4.36
N ILE A 289 0.93 7.69 3.70
CA ILE A 289 0.22 6.54 4.31
C ILE A 289 0.09 5.42 3.28
N MET A 290 0.36 4.19 3.70
CA MET A 290 0.04 2.99 2.93
C MET A 290 -0.81 2.05 3.78
N LEU A 291 -1.71 1.33 3.13
CA LEU A 291 -2.59 0.36 3.79
C LEU A 291 -2.86 -0.84 2.88
N THR A 292 -3.13 -1.98 3.49
CA THR A 292 -3.61 -3.18 2.80
C THR A 292 -5.05 -3.47 3.17
N LYS A 293 -5.83 -3.87 2.16
CA LYS A 293 -7.17 -4.42 2.32
C LYS A 293 -7.35 -5.54 1.32
N ASP A 294 -7.75 -6.70 1.79
CA ASP A 294 -8.02 -7.87 0.96
C ASP A 294 -6.83 -8.21 0.04
N ASN A 295 -5.61 -8.17 0.60
CA ASN A 295 -4.35 -8.37 -0.15
C ASN A 295 -4.15 -7.43 -1.35
N ALA A 296 -4.85 -6.30 -1.38
CA ALA A 296 -4.61 -5.20 -2.28
C ALA A 296 -3.97 -4.03 -1.53
N LEU A 297 -3.03 -3.37 -2.18
CA LEU A 297 -2.33 -2.20 -1.63
C LEU A 297 -3.04 -0.91 -2.04
N TYR A 298 -3.11 0.03 -1.11
CA TYR A 298 -3.60 1.39 -1.29
C TYR A 298 -2.62 2.36 -0.66
N PHE A 299 -2.62 3.60 -1.12
CA PHE A 299 -1.87 4.68 -0.47
C PHE A 299 -2.60 6.00 -0.53
N ILE A 300 -2.29 6.87 0.42
CA ILE A 300 -2.82 8.22 0.53
C ILE A 300 -1.62 9.17 0.49
N GLU A 301 -1.65 10.11 -0.45
CA GLU A 301 -0.70 11.24 -0.52
C GLU A 301 -1.42 12.48 -0.02
N CYS A 302 -0.80 13.18 0.92
CA CYS A 302 -1.28 14.41 1.54
C CYS A 302 -0.56 15.63 0.98
N LYS A 303 -1.33 16.69 0.71
CA LYS A 303 -0.81 18.00 0.29
C LYS A 303 -1.48 19.11 1.08
N SER A 304 -0.78 19.61 2.09
CA SER A 304 -1.21 20.72 2.93
C SER A 304 -0.36 21.97 2.69
N LEU A 305 -0.97 23.14 2.88
CA LEU A 305 -0.26 24.43 2.95
C LEU A 305 0.54 24.79 1.67
N ASP A 306 -0.06 24.55 0.50
CA ASP A 306 0.53 24.85 -0.81
C ASP A 306 1.01 26.30 -0.94
N GLN A 307 2.16 26.45 -1.62
CA GLN A 307 2.63 27.73 -2.15
C GLN A 307 2.41 27.76 -3.67
N ASN A 308 2.29 28.97 -4.23
CA ASN A 308 1.88 29.23 -5.62
C ASN A 308 2.73 28.54 -6.73
N GLU A 309 3.87 27.92 -6.39
CA GLU A 309 4.83 27.35 -7.35
C GLU A 309 4.67 25.84 -7.59
N ASP A 310 3.95 25.10 -6.73
CA ASP A 310 3.75 23.66 -6.92
C ASP A 310 2.66 23.40 -7.97
N LYS A 311 3.07 23.06 -9.20
CA LYS A 311 2.13 22.67 -10.26
C LYS A 311 1.45 21.36 -9.88
N LYS A 312 0.20 21.43 -9.41
CA LYS A 312 -0.56 20.28 -8.90
C LYS A 312 -0.75 19.11 -9.86
N THR A 313 -0.71 19.35 -11.17
CA THR A 313 -0.65 18.27 -12.16
C THR A 313 0.54 17.34 -11.87
N ASP A 314 1.62 17.87 -11.33
CA ASP A 314 2.83 17.14 -10.95
C ASP A 314 2.58 16.19 -9.76
N ALA A 315 1.69 16.54 -8.82
CA ALA A 315 1.30 15.62 -7.74
C ALA A 315 0.57 14.38 -8.28
N LEU A 316 -0.37 14.56 -9.21
CA LEU A 316 -1.04 13.42 -9.84
C LEU A 316 -0.09 12.61 -10.75
N TYR A 317 0.83 13.26 -11.46
CA TYR A 317 1.86 12.54 -12.22
C TYR A 317 2.82 11.78 -11.30
N LYS A 318 3.20 12.33 -10.13
CA LYS A 318 3.98 11.64 -9.10
C LYS A 318 3.22 10.39 -8.64
N ILE A 319 1.94 10.52 -8.29
CA ILE A 319 1.09 9.39 -7.89
C ILE A 319 1.06 8.31 -8.99
N GLY A 320 0.82 8.69 -10.25
CA GLY A 320 0.82 7.76 -11.38
C GLY A 320 2.18 7.09 -11.61
N ALA A 321 3.29 7.77 -11.33
CA ALA A 321 4.63 7.19 -11.39
C ALA A 321 4.88 6.22 -10.22
N LEU A 322 4.47 6.57 -9.00
CA LEU A 322 4.60 5.75 -7.80
C LEU A 322 3.81 4.45 -7.89
N GLN A 323 2.66 4.46 -8.57
CA GLN A 323 1.88 3.24 -8.82
C GLN A 323 2.62 2.21 -9.67
N LYS A 324 3.62 2.64 -10.48
CA LYS A 324 4.41 1.71 -11.30
C LYS A 324 5.32 0.88 -10.40
N GLY A 325 5.17 -0.43 -10.47
CA GLY A 325 6.03 -1.38 -9.75
C GLY A 325 5.49 -1.86 -8.41
N LEU A 326 4.32 -1.37 -7.96
CA LEU A 326 3.65 -1.83 -6.73
C LEU A 326 2.65 -2.98 -6.98
N GLY A 327 2.65 -3.59 -8.18
CA GLY A 327 1.70 -4.64 -8.59
C GLY A 327 0.58 -4.14 -9.49
N LEU A 328 -0.46 -4.96 -9.70
CA LEU A 328 -1.56 -4.61 -10.59
C LEU A 328 -2.50 -3.57 -9.96
N LYS A 329 -2.69 -2.45 -10.67
CA LYS A 329 -3.83 -1.52 -10.55
C LYS A 329 -4.19 -1.11 -9.10
N ILE A 330 -3.28 -0.40 -8.45
CA ILE A 330 -3.49 0.23 -7.15
C ILE A 330 -4.50 1.38 -7.24
N LYS A 331 -5.35 1.49 -6.21
CA LYS A 331 -6.16 2.69 -5.96
C LYS A 331 -5.40 3.58 -4.96
N SER A 332 -5.43 4.88 -5.20
CA SER A 332 -4.79 5.86 -4.32
C SER A 332 -5.72 7.00 -3.95
N PHE A 333 -5.31 7.79 -2.97
CA PHE A 333 -6.01 9.00 -2.55
C PHE A 333 -5.06 10.18 -2.61
N LEU A 334 -5.55 11.32 -3.08
CA LEU A 334 -4.89 12.62 -2.94
C LEU A 334 -5.74 13.46 -1.99
N VAL A 335 -5.25 13.64 -0.76
CA VAL A 335 -5.91 14.47 0.24
C VAL A 335 -5.25 15.83 0.26
N THR A 336 -6.01 16.91 0.04
CA THR A 336 -5.40 18.24 -0.09
C THR A 336 -6.23 19.37 0.48
N THR A 337 -5.56 20.33 1.13
CA THR A 337 -6.19 21.55 1.63
C THR A 337 -6.21 22.70 0.61
N SER A 338 -5.70 22.46 -0.59
CA SER A 338 -5.32 23.55 -1.47
C SER A 338 -6.46 23.98 -2.40
N PRO A 339 -6.86 25.26 -2.41
CA PRO A 339 -8.04 25.72 -3.14
C PRO A 339 -7.88 25.65 -4.66
N TYR A 340 -6.64 25.59 -5.19
CA TYR A 340 -6.41 25.63 -6.64
C TYR A 340 -6.83 24.37 -7.41
N ILE A 341 -7.25 23.28 -6.73
CA ILE A 341 -7.86 22.14 -7.41
C ILE A 341 -9.34 22.38 -7.70
N LEU A 342 -9.93 23.44 -7.14
CA LEU A 342 -11.34 23.74 -7.25
C LEU A 342 -11.61 24.83 -8.31
N GLU A 343 -12.77 24.74 -8.94
CA GLU A 343 -13.41 25.80 -9.69
C GLU A 343 -14.00 26.85 -8.72
N ARG A 344 -14.50 27.97 -9.28
CA ARG A 344 -15.10 29.05 -8.47
C ARG A 344 -16.35 28.64 -7.71
N ASP A 345 -17.05 27.62 -8.19
CA ASP A 345 -18.25 27.06 -7.55
C ASP A 345 -17.92 25.99 -6.48
N GLY A 346 -16.63 25.72 -6.23
CA GLY A 346 -16.17 24.75 -5.25
C GLY A 346 -16.09 23.31 -5.76
N THR A 347 -16.46 23.04 -7.02
CA THR A 347 -16.27 21.72 -7.65
C THR A 347 -14.82 21.49 -8.04
N ILE A 348 -14.39 20.22 -8.21
CA ILE A 348 -13.01 19.93 -8.64
C ILE A 348 -12.87 20.26 -10.12
N LYS A 349 -11.76 20.89 -10.51
CA LYS A 349 -11.45 21.19 -11.91
C LYS A 349 -11.51 19.93 -12.76
N LYS A 350 -12.24 19.97 -13.87
CA LYS A 350 -12.42 18.82 -14.79
C LYS A 350 -11.10 18.17 -15.23
N THR A 351 -10.07 18.97 -15.52
CA THR A 351 -8.74 18.45 -15.93
C THR A 351 -8.03 17.66 -14.82
N ILE A 352 -8.31 18.00 -13.57
CA ILE A 352 -7.79 17.32 -12.38
C ILE A 352 -8.58 16.04 -12.13
N GLU A 353 -9.91 16.05 -12.29
CA GLU A 353 -10.77 14.87 -12.21
C GLU A 353 -10.40 13.82 -13.25
N GLU A 354 -10.32 14.19 -14.54
CA GLU A 354 -9.96 13.29 -15.64
C GLU A 354 -8.59 12.64 -15.40
N ARG A 355 -7.64 13.41 -14.86
CA ARG A 355 -6.30 12.90 -14.53
C ARG A 355 -6.33 11.95 -13.33
N ALA A 356 -7.10 12.27 -12.31
CA ALA A 356 -7.25 11.41 -11.14
C ALA A 356 -7.94 10.09 -11.51
N GLU A 357 -8.96 10.12 -12.37
CA GLU A 357 -9.61 8.93 -12.91
C GLU A 357 -8.60 8.06 -13.70
N GLN A 358 -7.78 8.67 -14.56
CA GLN A 358 -6.72 7.97 -15.30
C GLN A 358 -5.79 7.19 -14.35
N PHE A 359 -5.46 7.77 -13.20
CA PHE A 359 -4.60 7.15 -12.18
C PHE A 359 -5.39 6.47 -11.06
N LYS A 360 -6.70 6.23 -11.20
CA LYS A 360 -7.55 5.61 -10.17
C LYS A 360 -7.37 6.23 -8.77
N THR A 361 -7.20 7.54 -8.75
CA THR A 361 -6.97 8.32 -7.55
C THR A 361 -8.27 8.99 -7.13
N THR A 362 -8.67 8.81 -5.87
CA THR A 362 -9.76 9.58 -5.28
C THR A 362 -9.19 10.89 -4.74
N ILE A 363 -9.74 12.03 -5.16
CA ILE A 363 -9.35 13.33 -4.60
C ILE A 363 -10.25 13.65 -3.42
N VAL A 364 -9.65 14.04 -2.29
CA VAL A 364 -10.35 14.52 -1.10
C VAL A 364 -9.94 15.98 -0.85
N PRO A 365 -10.76 16.96 -1.26
CA PRO A 365 -10.48 18.36 -1.02
C PRO A 365 -10.76 18.76 0.44
N LEU A 366 -10.30 19.94 0.83
CA LEU A 366 -10.51 20.54 2.16
C LEU A 366 -11.96 20.41 2.66
N LEU A 367 -12.93 20.77 1.80
CA LEU A 367 -14.36 20.78 2.12
C LEU A 367 -14.92 19.40 2.47
N SER A 368 -14.22 18.33 2.08
CA SER A 368 -14.63 16.94 2.30
C SER A 368 -13.78 16.22 3.36
N LEU A 369 -12.82 16.91 4.01
CA LEU A 369 -11.96 16.27 5.03
C LEU A 369 -12.74 15.75 6.23
N SER A 370 -13.82 16.42 6.63
CA SER A 370 -14.70 15.94 7.72
C SER A 370 -15.39 14.62 7.38
N GLN A 371 -15.53 14.30 6.10
CA GLN A 371 -16.13 13.07 5.56
C GLN A 371 -15.06 12.08 5.05
N PHE A 372 -13.78 12.31 5.37
CA PHE A 372 -12.69 11.50 4.83
C PHE A 372 -12.86 10.00 5.11
N GLU A 373 -13.28 9.63 6.32
CA GLU A 373 -13.53 8.25 6.72
C GLU A 373 -14.61 7.60 5.83
N GLU A 374 -15.77 8.24 5.66
CA GLU A 374 -16.86 7.75 4.81
C GLU A 374 -16.43 7.61 3.34
N ILE A 375 -15.65 8.57 2.83
CA ILE A 375 -15.11 8.53 1.47
C ILE A 375 -14.16 7.35 1.32
N LEU A 376 -13.28 7.13 2.30
CA LEU A 376 -12.33 6.04 2.31
C LEU A 376 -13.07 4.69 2.30
N GLU A 377 -13.99 4.48 3.25
CA GLU A 377 -14.81 3.26 3.36
C GLU A 377 -15.53 2.95 2.05
N ARG A 378 -16.22 3.93 1.47
CA ARG A 378 -16.94 3.77 0.19
C ARG A 378 -15.98 3.43 -0.95
N SER A 379 -14.84 4.11 -1.05
CA SER A 379 -13.89 3.93 -2.15
C SER A 379 -13.17 2.57 -2.12
N ILE A 380 -12.95 2.00 -0.94
CA ILE A 380 -12.29 0.69 -0.76
C ILE A 380 -13.27 -0.46 -0.45
N GLY A 381 -14.58 -0.17 -0.42
CA GLY A 381 -15.63 -1.17 -0.27
C GLY A 381 -15.69 -1.78 1.13
N ILE A 382 -15.59 -0.94 2.17
CA ILE A 382 -15.95 -1.31 3.54
C ILE A 382 -17.45 -1.07 3.66
N HIS A 383 -18.21 -2.15 3.76
CA HIS A 383 -19.64 -2.06 4.02
C HIS A 383 -19.82 -1.90 5.53
N MET A 384 -20.39 -0.78 5.97
CA MET A 384 -20.87 -0.68 7.33
C MET A 384 -21.90 -1.80 7.53
N GLY A 385 -21.58 -2.78 8.38
CA GLY A 385 -22.61 -3.60 8.97
C GLY A 385 -23.56 -2.66 9.70
N THR A 386 -24.79 -2.52 9.22
CA THR A 386 -25.88 -1.97 10.02
C THR A 386 -25.87 -2.74 11.35
N SER A 387 -25.53 -2.03 12.42
CA SER A 387 -25.64 -2.56 13.78
C SER A 387 -27.09 -2.87 14.11
#